data_AF-A0A218ZT84-F1
#
_entry.id   AF-A0A218ZT84-F1
#
_cell.length_a   1.000
_cell.length_b   1.000
_cell.length_c   1.000
_cell.angle_alpha   90.00
_cell.angle_beta   90.00
_cell.angle_gamma   90.00
#
_symmetry.space_group_name_H-M   'P 1'
#
loop_
_entity.id
_entity.type
_entity.pdbx_description
1 polymer ?
#
loop_
_entity_poly.entity_id
_entity_poly.type
_entity_poly.pdbx_seq_one_letter_code
_entity_poly.pdbx_strand_id
1 'polypeptide(L)'
;MFRQSGDIILSRGEVYEEKTVSGSLYFRGGKISESVASLTVKGDMFVEVTTRIPGSITCRRVALKADLEVAGNLEALEGITASRSSLSVNGNLRAKTIDVDRTITAGSISCEKAVAGNDIIFVEKMDCRTVSVGGMLKGREISCEEIQADSADINLLDCRNLRIGREARLTDGKFDSASVDGNLVSSGHLDGSLITTEKNAEFNTVKCDTMNVGGNVLAKGKIEVDELKVGSSMECADINANEIIVNESIKSLGKVVATGDIRVGELISADGEIECNTLEAGSEIRARMITCRMNLESGKVLHTQKGAKASMIILGKNCSVTGPIYGDQVVFSRGVQAEDVYAIILHMKNDTSARNVYADEITMWKNSSIKGKCLYRHWIRSMNGMKMDDIGKKVEKLPEFPF
;
A
#
# COMPACT_ATOMS: atom_id res chain seq x y z
N MET A 1 19.86 -55.97 1.68
CA MET A 1 18.79 -55.16 2.28
C MET A 1 17.74 -56.12 2.80
N PHE A 2 17.62 -56.24 4.12
CA PHE A 2 16.64 -57.13 4.76
C PHE A 2 15.24 -56.59 4.50
N ARG A 3 14.39 -57.35 3.79
CA ARG A 3 12.96 -57.04 3.60
C ARG A 3 12.28 -57.11 4.96
N GLN A 4 11.59 -56.06 5.39
CA GLN A 4 10.59 -56.19 6.45
C GLN A 4 9.36 -56.88 5.85
N SER A 5 8.73 -57.77 6.61
CA SER A 5 7.46 -58.39 6.21
C SER A 5 6.40 -57.30 6.03
N GLY A 6 5.98 -57.01 4.79
CA GLY A 6 4.91 -56.05 4.49
C GLY A 6 5.21 -54.97 3.46
N ASP A 7 6.45 -54.83 3.00
CA ASP A 7 6.80 -53.89 1.92
C ASP A 7 6.26 -54.36 0.56
N ILE A 8 5.75 -53.44 -0.25
CA ILE A 8 5.20 -53.69 -1.58
C ILE A 8 5.95 -52.88 -2.63
N ILE A 9 6.37 -53.55 -3.71
CA ILE A 9 6.99 -52.91 -4.88
C ILE A 9 6.05 -53.12 -6.05
N LEU A 10 5.59 -52.03 -6.67
CA LEU A 10 4.73 -52.04 -7.85
C LEU A 10 5.56 -51.73 -9.10
N SER A 11 5.97 -52.79 -9.78
CA SER A 11 6.71 -52.78 -11.03
C SER A 11 5.79 -52.62 -12.24
N ARG A 12 6.37 -52.32 -13.40
CA ARG A 12 5.63 -52.11 -14.64
C ARG A 12 4.64 -53.26 -14.94
N GLY A 13 3.35 -52.89 -15.08
CA GLY A 13 2.27 -53.83 -15.40
C GLY A 13 1.55 -54.41 -14.18
N GLU A 14 2.08 -54.21 -12.96
CA GLU A 14 1.43 -54.64 -11.73
C GLU A 14 0.33 -53.65 -11.31
N VAL A 15 -0.78 -54.20 -10.81
CA VAL A 15 -1.91 -53.45 -10.29
C VAL A 15 -2.14 -53.86 -8.84
N TYR A 16 -2.21 -52.90 -7.94
CA TYR A 16 -2.54 -53.13 -6.54
C TYR A 16 -4.03 -52.84 -6.27
N GLU A 17 -4.73 -53.81 -5.67
CA GLU A 17 -6.18 -53.75 -5.48
C GLU A 17 -6.60 -53.70 -4.01
N GLU A 18 -5.68 -53.92 -3.08
CA GLU A 18 -5.99 -53.85 -1.65
C GLU A 18 -5.97 -52.42 -1.13
N LYS A 19 -6.59 -52.20 0.03
CA LYS A 19 -6.71 -50.86 0.65
C LYS A 19 -5.59 -50.54 1.64
N THR A 20 -4.70 -51.48 1.96
CA THR A 20 -3.72 -51.28 3.03
C THR A 20 -2.39 -51.98 2.78
N VAL A 21 -1.31 -51.21 2.82
CA VAL A 21 0.08 -51.71 2.81
C VAL A 21 0.62 -51.70 4.24
N SER A 22 1.05 -52.86 4.73
CA SER A 22 1.53 -53.01 6.11
C SER A 22 2.95 -52.46 6.33
N GLY A 23 3.77 -52.41 5.28
CA GLY A 23 5.08 -51.77 5.25
C GLY A 23 5.11 -50.53 4.35
N SER A 24 6.21 -50.35 3.63
CA SER A 24 6.43 -49.25 2.68
C SER A 24 5.96 -49.62 1.27
N LEU A 25 5.60 -48.61 0.48
CA LEU A 25 5.13 -48.77 -0.90
C LEU A 25 6.09 -48.11 -1.90
N TYR A 26 6.55 -48.86 -2.90
CA TYR A 26 7.48 -48.39 -3.92
C TYR A 26 6.84 -48.45 -5.32
N PHE A 27 6.66 -47.30 -5.98
CA PHE A 27 6.19 -47.22 -7.36
C PHE A 27 7.36 -47.23 -8.34
N ARG A 28 7.46 -48.32 -9.11
CA ARG A 28 8.43 -48.58 -10.20
C ARG A 28 7.72 -48.91 -11.52
N GLY A 29 6.58 -48.27 -11.77
CA GLY A 29 5.81 -48.38 -13.01
C GLY A 29 4.50 -49.16 -12.90
N GLY A 30 4.20 -49.73 -11.73
CA GLY A 30 2.87 -50.29 -11.44
C GLY A 30 1.86 -49.21 -11.07
N LYS A 31 0.60 -49.62 -10.87
CA LYS A 31 -0.54 -48.71 -10.63
C LYS A 31 -1.40 -49.19 -9.46
N ILE A 32 -2.16 -48.26 -8.89
CA ILE A 32 -3.26 -48.59 -7.98
C ILE A 32 -4.52 -48.75 -8.81
N SER A 33 -5.33 -49.79 -8.51
CA SER A 33 -6.61 -50.02 -9.18
C SER A 33 -7.58 -48.86 -8.94
N GLU A 34 -8.38 -48.53 -9.96
CA GLU A 34 -9.40 -47.48 -9.87
C GLU A 34 -10.51 -47.81 -8.85
N SER A 35 -10.67 -49.08 -8.48
CA SER A 35 -11.59 -49.51 -7.42
C SER A 35 -11.13 -49.11 -6.00
N VAL A 36 -9.86 -48.75 -5.83
CA VAL A 36 -9.29 -48.35 -4.53
C VAL A 36 -9.49 -46.85 -4.33
N ALA A 37 -10.62 -46.49 -3.73
CA ALA A 37 -10.95 -45.10 -3.41
C ALA A 37 -10.03 -44.47 -2.35
N SER A 38 -9.47 -45.28 -1.43
CA SER A 38 -8.54 -44.83 -0.40
C SER A 38 -7.54 -45.93 -0.05
N LEU A 39 -6.26 -45.56 0.00
CA LEU A 39 -5.13 -46.43 0.30
C LEU A 39 -4.41 -45.97 1.57
N THR A 40 -4.18 -46.87 2.52
CA THR A 40 -3.38 -46.60 3.73
C THR A 40 -2.05 -47.34 3.66
N VAL A 41 -0.93 -46.63 3.69
CA VAL A 41 0.41 -47.19 3.76
C VAL A 41 0.95 -46.93 5.16
N LYS A 42 1.19 -47.99 5.95
CA LYS A 42 1.70 -47.81 7.33
C LYS A 42 3.15 -47.30 7.35
N GLY A 43 3.93 -47.60 6.32
CA GLY A 43 5.29 -47.13 6.13
C GLY A 43 5.38 -45.87 5.25
N ASP A 44 6.50 -45.77 4.54
CA ASP A 44 6.79 -44.66 3.62
C ASP A 44 6.32 -45.00 2.19
N MET A 45 6.04 -43.97 1.40
CA MET A 45 5.77 -44.09 -0.03
C MET A 45 6.94 -43.51 -0.84
N PHE A 46 7.44 -44.29 -1.81
CA PHE A 46 8.49 -43.89 -2.73
C PHE A 46 7.98 -43.94 -4.18
N VAL A 47 8.14 -42.84 -4.91
CA VAL A 47 7.71 -42.72 -6.32
C VAL A 47 8.93 -42.47 -7.20
N GLU A 48 9.35 -43.49 -7.96
CA GLU A 48 10.53 -43.41 -8.84
C GLU A 48 10.18 -43.04 -10.30
N VAL A 49 8.91 -43.21 -10.69
CA VAL A 49 8.39 -42.86 -12.02
C VAL A 49 7.07 -42.10 -11.88
N THR A 50 6.73 -41.30 -12.89
CA THR A 50 5.49 -40.54 -12.88
C THR A 50 4.30 -41.45 -12.60
N THR A 51 3.57 -41.14 -11.53
CA THR A 51 2.54 -42.03 -10.99
C THR A 51 1.25 -41.25 -10.76
N ARG A 52 0.13 -41.88 -11.12
CA ARG A 52 -1.21 -41.39 -10.82
C ARG A 52 -1.91 -42.32 -9.85
N ILE A 53 -2.43 -41.76 -8.77
CA ILE A 53 -3.23 -42.45 -7.75
C ILE A 53 -4.68 -42.00 -7.93
N PRO A 54 -5.61 -42.91 -8.27
CA PRO A 54 -7.01 -42.56 -8.58
C PRO A 54 -7.84 -42.17 -7.34
N GLY A 55 -7.38 -42.53 -6.14
CA GLY A 55 -8.05 -42.26 -4.88
C GLY A 55 -7.26 -41.38 -3.92
N SER A 56 -7.66 -41.39 -2.65
CA SER A 56 -6.90 -40.77 -1.57
C SER A 56 -5.81 -41.69 -1.05
N ILE A 57 -4.76 -41.12 -0.46
CA ILE A 57 -3.69 -41.89 0.17
C ILE A 57 -3.22 -41.27 1.47
N THR A 58 -3.03 -42.12 2.48
CA THR A 58 -2.44 -41.76 3.77
C THR A 58 -1.19 -42.59 4.00
N CYS A 59 -0.09 -41.94 4.39
CA CYS A 59 1.17 -42.59 4.68
C CYS A 59 2.00 -41.84 5.73
N ARG A 60 3.13 -42.41 6.16
CA ARG A 60 4.03 -41.73 7.09
C ARG A 60 4.80 -40.61 6.40
N ARG A 61 5.53 -40.93 5.32
CA ARG A 61 6.29 -39.97 4.50
C ARG A 61 6.13 -40.27 3.02
N VAL A 62 6.32 -39.24 2.19
CA VAL A 62 6.36 -39.36 0.74
C VAL A 62 7.70 -38.87 0.21
N ALA A 63 8.37 -39.69 -0.60
CA ALA A 63 9.57 -39.32 -1.32
C ALA A 63 9.37 -39.48 -2.84
N LEU A 64 9.46 -38.38 -3.57
CA LEU A 64 9.25 -38.31 -5.01
C LEU A 64 10.57 -38.06 -5.75
N LYS A 65 10.86 -38.89 -6.75
CA LYS A 65 11.91 -38.66 -7.77
C LYS A 65 11.32 -38.34 -9.15
N ALA A 66 10.00 -38.43 -9.26
CA ALA A 66 9.21 -38.16 -10.44
C ALA A 66 7.83 -37.63 -10.01
N ASP A 67 7.06 -37.11 -10.96
CA ASP A 67 5.82 -36.41 -10.64
C ASP A 67 4.76 -37.34 -10.05
N LEU A 68 3.99 -36.83 -9.09
CA LEU A 68 2.88 -37.54 -8.48
C LEU A 68 1.58 -36.78 -8.69
N GLU A 69 0.58 -37.47 -9.23
CA GLU A 69 -0.80 -37.01 -9.31
C GLU A 69 -1.69 -37.85 -8.38
N VAL A 70 -2.40 -37.19 -7.46
CA VAL A 70 -3.37 -37.82 -6.56
C VAL A 70 -4.74 -37.23 -6.86
N ALA A 71 -5.69 -38.04 -7.32
CA ALA A 71 -7.03 -37.57 -7.64
C ALA A 71 -7.90 -37.32 -6.40
N GLY A 72 -7.54 -37.91 -5.25
CA GLY A 72 -8.16 -37.65 -3.95
C GLY A 72 -7.30 -36.77 -3.03
N ASN A 73 -7.34 -37.06 -1.74
CA ASN A 73 -6.52 -36.40 -0.72
C ASN A 73 -5.16 -37.09 -0.55
N LEU A 74 -4.14 -36.33 -0.16
CA LEU A 74 -2.83 -36.86 0.25
C LEU A 74 -2.53 -36.42 1.69
N GLU A 75 -2.40 -37.39 2.59
CA GLU A 75 -1.97 -37.15 3.97
C GLU A 75 -0.65 -37.86 4.26
N ALA A 76 0.40 -37.09 4.55
CA ALA A 76 1.70 -37.59 5.00
C ALA A 76 1.96 -37.12 6.43
N LEU A 77 1.91 -38.05 7.39
CA LEU A 77 1.95 -37.72 8.82
C LEU A 77 3.22 -36.95 9.23
N GLU A 78 4.35 -37.22 8.59
CA GLU A 78 5.64 -36.58 8.89
C GLU A 78 6.05 -35.58 7.80
N GLY A 79 6.02 -35.95 6.52
CA GLY A 79 6.45 -35.00 5.48
C GLY A 79 6.51 -35.55 4.08
N ILE A 80 6.67 -34.62 3.14
CA ILE A 80 6.75 -34.85 1.70
C ILE A 80 8.01 -34.19 1.17
N THR A 81 8.81 -34.95 0.44
CA THR A 81 10.01 -34.45 -0.25
C THR A 81 9.98 -34.87 -1.71
N ALA A 82 10.20 -33.91 -2.60
CA ALA A 82 10.12 -34.11 -4.04
C ALA A 82 11.34 -33.50 -4.74
N SER A 83 12.25 -34.36 -5.21
CA SER A 83 13.46 -33.95 -5.91
C SER A 83 13.23 -33.93 -7.42
N ARG A 84 13.36 -32.75 -8.03
CA ARG A 84 13.13 -32.49 -9.46
C ARG A 84 11.75 -32.95 -9.96
N SER A 85 10.74 -32.93 -9.08
CA SER A 85 9.39 -33.41 -9.38
C SER A 85 8.34 -32.42 -8.88
N SER A 86 7.17 -32.47 -9.49
CA SER A 86 5.97 -31.75 -9.08
C SER A 86 5.00 -32.65 -8.32
N LEU A 87 4.18 -32.04 -7.48
CA LEU A 87 3.12 -32.72 -6.72
C LEU A 87 1.78 -32.10 -7.08
N SER A 88 0.86 -32.91 -7.60
CA SER A 88 -0.51 -32.50 -7.91
C SER A 88 -1.51 -33.32 -7.10
N VAL A 89 -2.34 -32.67 -6.32
CA VAL A 89 -3.36 -33.28 -5.47
C VAL A 89 -4.68 -32.58 -5.76
N ASN A 90 -5.66 -33.27 -6.35
CA ASN A 90 -6.95 -32.62 -6.64
C ASN A 90 -7.73 -32.27 -5.36
N GLY A 91 -7.54 -33.05 -4.30
CA GLY A 91 -8.14 -32.81 -2.99
C GLY A 91 -7.22 -32.07 -2.02
N ASN A 92 -7.33 -32.42 -0.74
CA ASN A 92 -6.58 -31.81 0.34
C ASN A 92 -5.18 -32.43 0.46
N LEU A 93 -4.17 -31.57 0.56
CA LEU A 93 -2.79 -31.92 0.83
C LEU A 93 -2.46 -31.59 2.28
N ARG A 94 -2.17 -32.60 3.10
CA ARG A 94 -1.82 -32.43 4.51
C ARG A 94 -0.49 -33.10 4.83
N ALA A 95 0.44 -32.33 5.37
CA ALA A 95 1.68 -32.86 5.93
C ALA A 95 2.30 -31.86 6.90
N LYS A 96 3.14 -32.32 7.82
CA LYS A 96 3.88 -31.37 8.69
C LYS A 96 4.82 -30.48 7.86
N THR A 97 5.58 -31.07 6.95
CA THR A 97 6.48 -30.34 6.05
C THR A 97 6.32 -30.82 4.62
N ILE A 98 6.26 -29.87 3.68
CA ILE A 98 6.18 -30.12 2.25
C ILE A 98 7.35 -29.39 1.59
N ASP A 99 8.22 -30.13 0.92
CA ASP A 99 9.40 -29.61 0.23
C ASP A 99 9.44 -30.18 -1.20
N VAL A 100 9.19 -29.33 -2.18
CA VAL A 100 9.01 -29.72 -3.58
C VAL A 100 9.86 -28.83 -4.48
N ASP A 101 10.83 -29.41 -5.19
CA ASP A 101 11.76 -28.65 -6.06
C ASP A 101 11.05 -27.86 -7.17
N ARG A 102 9.86 -28.27 -7.59
CA ARG A 102 9.09 -27.64 -8.68
C ARG A 102 7.78 -27.05 -8.17
N THR A 103 6.65 -27.61 -8.60
CA THR A 103 5.32 -27.03 -8.40
C THR A 103 4.47 -27.90 -7.48
N ILE A 104 3.73 -27.23 -6.60
CA ILE A 104 2.68 -27.83 -5.78
C ILE A 104 1.34 -27.34 -6.30
N THR A 105 0.47 -28.28 -6.68
CA THR A 105 -0.94 -28.00 -6.98
C THR A 105 -1.80 -28.77 -6.00
N ALA A 106 -2.73 -28.10 -5.32
CA ALA A 106 -3.63 -28.72 -4.35
C ALA A 106 -5.04 -28.10 -4.38
N GLY A 107 -6.06 -28.82 -3.91
CA GLY A 107 -7.35 -28.20 -3.56
C GLY A 107 -7.19 -27.26 -2.36
N SER A 108 -6.78 -27.82 -1.23
CA SER A 108 -6.35 -27.10 -0.02
C SER A 108 -5.02 -27.62 0.49
N ILE A 109 -4.26 -26.79 1.19
CA ILE A 109 -2.97 -27.16 1.79
C ILE A 109 -3.01 -26.88 3.30
N SER A 110 -2.60 -27.86 4.11
CA SER A 110 -2.46 -27.70 5.56
C SER A 110 -1.12 -28.26 6.01
N CYS A 111 -0.27 -27.38 6.56
CA CYS A 111 1.10 -27.73 6.92
C CYS A 111 1.71 -26.85 8.01
N GLU A 112 2.89 -27.19 8.53
CA GLU A 112 3.70 -26.21 9.27
C GLU A 112 4.56 -25.41 8.28
N LYS A 113 5.20 -26.10 7.33
CA LYS A 113 6.10 -25.48 6.35
C LYS A 113 5.85 -26.00 4.94
N ALA A 114 5.67 -25.09 3.99
CA ALA A 114 5.61 -25.38 2.56
C ALA A 114 6.74 -24.67 1.82
N VAL A 115 7.49 -25.44 1.03
CA VAL A 115 8.54 -24.94 0.14
C VAL A 115 8.29 -25.46 -1.28
N ALA A 116 8.27 -24.56 -2.24
CA ALA A 116 8.24 -24.89 -3.66
C ALA A 116 9.33 -24.13 -4.41
N GLY A 117 10.10 -24.81 -5.26
CA GLY A 117 11.11 -24.14 -6.08
C GLY A 117 10.52 -23.27 -7.19
N ASN A 118 9.36 -23.64 -7.73
CA ASN A 118 8.63 -22.86 -8.73
C ASN A 118 7.35 -22.27 -8.13
N ASP A 119 6.22 -22.95 -8.22
CA ASP A 119 4.91 -22.37 -7.90
C ASP A 119 4.18 -23.18 -6.83
N ILE A 120 3.34 -22.49 -6.07
CA ILE A 120 2.30 -23.11 -5.26
C ILE A 120 0.96 -22.58 -5.75
N ILE A 121 0.11 -23.49 -6.20
CA ILE A 121 -1.23 -23.18 -6.71
C ILE A 121 -2.24 -23.97 -5.88
N PHE A 122 -3.13 -23.27 -5.19
CA PHE A 122 -4.21 -23.89 -4.45
C PHE A 122 -5.57 -23.27 -4.78
N VAL A 123 -6.63 -24.05 -4.67
CA VAL A 123 -7.97 -23.64 -5.13
C VAL A 123 -8.75 -22.94 -4.01
N GLU A 124 -8.74 -23.50 -2.81
CA GLU A 124 -9.59 -23.06 -1.71
C GLU A 124 -8.79 -22.33 -0.64
N LYS A 125 -8.03 -23.07 0.17
CA LYS A 125 -7.31 -22.48 1.30
C LYS A 125 -5.93 -23.08 1.54
N MET A 126 -5.05 -22.25 2.10
CA MET A 126 -3.79 -22.65 2.67
C MET A 126 -3.71 -22.22 4.14
N ASP A 127 -3.46 -23.19 5.02
CA ASP A 127 -3.16 -22.95 6.45
C ASP A 127 -1.75 -23.51 6.72
N CYS A 128 -0.77 -22.61 6.80
CA CYS A 128 0.61 -22.97 7.04
C CYS A 128 1.33 -21.92 7.89
N ARG A 129 2.29 -22.32 8.72
CA ARG A 129 3.08 -21.35 9.49
C ARG A 129 4.00 -20.53 8.58
N THR A 130 4.75 -21.20 7.71
CA THR A 130 5.73 -20.56 6.81
C THR A 130 5.60 -21.08 5.38
N VAL A 131 5.64 -20.18 4.41
CA VAL A 131 5.55 -20.47 2.97
C VAL A 131 6.72 -19.83 2.24
N SER A 132 7.46 -20.62 1.46
CA SER A 132 8.57 -20.15 0.62
C SER A 132 8.41 -20.64 -0.80
N VAL A 133 8.32 -19.72 -1.77
CA VAL A 133 8.05 -20.04 -3.17
C VAL A 133 9.06 -19.32 -4.06
N GLY A 134 9.79 -20.05 -4.91
CA GLY A 134 10.76 -19.43 -5.81
C GLY A 134 10.13 -18.65 -6.97
N GLY A 135 8.86 -18.93 -7.29
CA GLY A 135 8.04 -18.31 -8.32
C GLY A 135 6.73 -17.76 -7.74
N MET A 136 5.59 -18.26 -8.23
CA MET A 136 4.27 -17.72 -7.93
C MET A 136 3.55 -18.46 -6.81
N LEU A 137 3.08 -17.72 -5.81
CA LEU A 137 2.08 -18.17 -4.84
C LEU A 137 0.70 -17.72 -5.30
N LYS A 138 -0.17 -18.66 -5.65
CA LYS A 138 -1.52 -18.38 -6.15
C LYS A 138 -2.58 -19.17 -5.41
N GLY A 139 -3.63 -18.47 -4.97
CA GLY A 139 -4.82 -19.14 -4.45
C GLY A 139 -5.85 -18.20 -3.87
N ARG A 140 -6.90 -18.78 -3.30
CA ARG A 140 -8.04 -18.00 -2.82
C ARG A 140 -7.82 -17.46 -1.41
N GLU A 141 -7.58 -18.30 -0.41
CA GLU A 141 -7.43 -17.85 0.98
C GLU A 141 -6.15 -18.41 1.62
N ILE A 142 -5.37 -17.58 2.28
CA ILE A 142 -4.19 -18.01 3.02
C ILE A 142 -4.16 -17.42 4.42
N SER A 143 -3.90 -18.29 5.40
CA SER A 143 -3.59 -17.92 6.77
C SER A 143 -2.20 -18.45 7.12
N CYS A 144 -1.30 -17.56 7.53
CA CYS A 144 0.08 -17.93 7.82
C CYS A 144 0.82 -16.95 8.73
N GLU A 145 1.99 -17.31 9.25
CA GLU A 145 2.85 -16.32 9.91
C GLU A 145 3.72 -15.58 8.88
N GLU A 146 4.35 -16.32 7.97
CA GLU A 146 5.34 -15.76 7.05
C GLU A 146 5.17 -16.29 5.62
N ILE A 147 5.21 -15.37 4.64
CA ILE A 147 5.26 -15.65 3.21
C ILE A 147 6.51 -15.01 2.61
N GLN A 148 7.26 -15.81 1.86
CA GLN A 148 8.26 -15.34 0.93
C GLN A 148 7.96 -15.93 -0.45
N ALA A 149 7.72 -15.07 -1.44
CA ALA A 149 7.53 -15.49 -2.82
C ALA A 149 8.14 -14.48 -3.80
N ASP A 150 8.40 -14.92 -5.03
CA ASP A 150 8.80 -14.00 -6.09
C ASP A 150 7.57 -13.24 -6.65
N SER A 151 6.40 -13.86 -6.70
CA SER A 151 5.13 -13.19 -7.02
C SER A 151 3.97 -13.81 -6.25
N ALA A 152 2.92 -13.01 -5.99
CA ALA A 152 1.71 -13.46 -5.32
C ALA A 152 0.44 -13.01 -6.06
N ASP A 153 -0.54 -13.90 -6.16
CA ASP A 153 -1.89 -13.65 -6.66
C ASP A 153 -2.88 -14.33 -5.71
N ILE A 154 -3.34 -13.57 -4.70
CA ILE A 154 -4.07 -14.09 -3.55
C ILE A 154 -5.36 -13.29 -3.37
N ASN A 155 -6.51 -13.96 -3.23
CA ASN A 155 -7.74 -13.21 -2.97
C ASN A 155 -7.78 -12.68 -1.53
N LEU A 156 -7.74 -13.56 -0.53
CA LEU A 156 -7.81 -13.19 0.89
C LEU A 156 -6.52 -13.61 1.61
N LEU A 157 -5.79 -12.63 2.13
CA LEU A 157 -4.55 -12.83 2.86
C LEU A 157 -4.73 -12.49 4.34
N ASP A 158 -4.34 -13.41 5.23
CA ASP A 158 -4.08 -13.13 6.65
C ASP A 158 -2.68 -13.64 6.99
N CYS A 159 -1.73 -12.73 7.21
CA CYS A 159 -0.38 -13.11 7.60
C CYS A 159 0.25 -12.16 8.62
N ARG A 160 1.42 -12.48 9.18
CA ARG A 160 2.21 -11.44 9.88
C ARG A 160 3.13 -10.74 8.91
N ASN A 161 3.94 -11.51 8.18
CA ASN A 161 4.99 -10.97 7.32
C ASN A 161 4.85 -11.46 5.88
N LEU A 162 4.61 -10.52 4.96
CA LEU A 162 4.58 -10.75 3.52
C LEU A 162 5.85 -10.17 2.87
N ARG A 163 6.63 -11.00 2.18
CA ARG A 163 7.78 -10.58 1.38
C ARG A 163 7.65 -11.05 -0.05
N ILE A 164 7.55 -10.11 -0.98
CA ILE A 164 7.35 -10.39 -2.41
C ILE A 164 8.40 -9.68 -3.26
N GLY A 165 9.05 -10.42 -4.16
CA GLY A 165 10.08 -9.85 -5.03
C GLY A 165 9.52 -8.93 -6.13
N ARG A 166 8.66 -9.45 -7.02
CA ARG A 166 8.25 -8.73 -8.24
C ARG A 166 6.88 -8.06 -8.15
N GLU A 167 5.85 -8.83 -7.82
CA GLU A 167 4.49 -8.32 -7.84
C GLU A 167 3.59 -9.06 -6.85
N ALA A 168 2.85 -8.29 -6.06
CA ALA A 168 1.83 -8.80 -5.16
C ALA A 168 0.45 -8.29 -5.65
N ARG A 169 -0.42 -9.21 -6.04
CA ARG A 169 -1.82 -8.95 -6.37
C ARG A 169 -2.70 -9.54 -5.26
N LEU A 170 -3.39 -8.66 -4.56
CA LEU A 170 -4.29 -9.00 -3.46
C LEU A 170 -5.72 -8.57 -3.81
N THR A 171 -6.73 -9.31 -3.34
CA THR A 171 -8.09 -8.74 -3.28
C THR A 171 -8.25 -8.03 -1.94
N ASP A 172 -8.20 -8.77 -0.84
CA ASP A 172 -8.20 -8.24 0.52
C ASP A 172 -7.01 -8.81 1.30
N GLY A 173 -6.48 -8.04 2.24
CA GLY A 173 -5.29 -8.46 2.98
C GLY A 173 -5.21 -7.87 4.38
N LYS A 174 -4.86 -8.71 5.34
CA LYS A 174 -4.49 -8.34 6.70
C LYS A 174 -3.05 -8.79 6.95
N PHE A 175 -2.20 -7.88 7.40
CA PHE A 175 -0.81 -8.21 7.73
C PHE A 175 -0.17 -7.28 8.76
N ASP A 176 0.81 -7.74 9.53
CA ASP A 176 1.61 -6.83 10.35
C ASP A 176 2.56 -6.03 9.43
N SER A 177 3.25 -6.71 8.52
CA SER A 177 4.14 -6.08 7.54
C SER A 177 4.04 -6.69 6.14
N ALA A 178 4.04 -5.83 5.13
CA ALA A 178 4.16 -6.19 3.72
C ALA A 178 5.32 -5.43 3.07
N SER A 179 6.27 -6.16 2.50
CA SER A 179 7.42 -5.65 1.75
C SER A 179 7.40 -6.20 0.33
N VAL A 180 7.31 -5.32 -0.66
CA VAL A 180 7.23 -5.68 -2.07
C VAL A 180 8.29 -4.92 -2.88
N ASP A 181 9.31 -5.61 -3.41
CA ASP A 181 10.39 -4.93 -4.16
C ASP A 181 9.92 -4.43 -5.56
N GLY A 182 8.71 -4.82 -5.97
CA GLY A 182 8.07 -4.31 -7.17
C GLY A 182 6.72 -3.66 -6.90
N ASN A 183 5.69 -4.09 -7.62
CA ASN A 183 4.38 -3.46 -7.55
C ASN A 183 3.46 -4.18 -6.54
N LEU A 184 2.72 -3.40 -5.77
CA LEU A 184 1.63 -3.90 -4.94
C LEU A 184 0.30 -3.44 -5.53
N VAL A 185 -0.57 -4.38 -5.85
CA VAL A 185 -1.90 -4.10 -6.39
C VAL A 185 -2.93 -4.76 -5.49
N SER A 186 -3.85 -3.96 -4.94
CA SER A 186 -5.00 -4.43 -4.21
C SER A 186 -6.30 -3.91 -4.80
N SER A 187 -7.24 -4.82 -5.06
CA SER A 187 -8.57 -4.46 -5.57
C SER A 187 -9.62 -4.24 -4.47
N GLY A 188 -9.30 -4.60 -3.22
CA GLY A 188 -10.16 -4.49 -2.04
C GLY A 188 -9.48 -3.71 -0.91
N HIS A 189 -9.69 -4.16 0.33
CA HIS A 189 -9.18 -3.49 1.52
C HIS A 189 -7.87 -4.12 2.00
N LEU A 190 -6.87 -3.29 2.28
CA LEU A 190 -5.67 -3.69 3.00
C LEU A 190 -5.66 -3.09 4.40
N ASP A 191 -5.41 -3.91 5.40
CA ASP A 191 -5.25 -3.54 6.81
C ASP A 191 -3.91 -4.05 7.34
N GLY A 192 -3.11 -3.20 7.97
CA GLY A 192 -1.85 -3.64 8.56
C GLY A 192 -1.06 -2.57 9.31
N SER A 193 0.16 -2.90 9.75
CA SER A 193 1.02 -1.91 10.40
C SER A 193 2.01 -1.26 9.43
N LEU A 194 2.67 -2.04 8.57
CA LEU A 194 3.66 -1.53 7.64
C LEU A 194 3.41 -2.00 6.20
N ILE A 195 3.37 -1.06 5.26
CA ILE A 195 3.40 -1.32 3.83
C ILE A 195 4.62 -0.63 3.24
N THR A 196 5.51 -1.41 2.62
CA THR A 196 6.67 -0.89 1.87
C THR A 196 6.66 -1.45 0.46
N THR A 197 6.76 -0.56 -0.53
CA THR A 197 6.97 -0.95 -1.92
C THR A 197 8.06 -0.11 -2.56
N GLU A 198 8.94 -0.73 -3.36
CA GLU A 198 10.01 0.01 -4.04
C GLU A 198 9.51 0.70 -5.33
N LYS A 199 8.41 0.20 -5.92
CA LYS A 199 7.82 0.74 -7.15
C LYS A 199 6.44 1.34 -6.89
N ASN A 200 5.45 0.99 -7.70
CA ASN A 200 4.13 1.61 -7.63
C ASN A 200 3.21 0.81 -6.71
N ALA A 201 2.22 1.48 -6.16
CA ALA A 201 1.18 0.85 -5.39
C ALA A 201 -0.21 1.29 -5.90
N GLU A 202 -1.07 0.30 -6.16
CA GLU A 202 -2.46 0.51 -6.54
C GLU A 202 -3.36 -0.09 -5.46
N PHE A 203 -4.30 0.70 -4.94
CA PHE A 203 -5.21 0.26 -3.89
C PHE A 203 -6.65 0.62 -4.26
N ASN A 204 -7.59 -0.17 -3.76
CA ASN A 204 -8.95 0.35 -3.59
C ASN A 204 -9.04 1.16 -2.30
N THR A 205 -8.83 0.54 -1.14
CA THR A 205 -8.72 1.26 0.15
C THR A 205 -7.59 0.67 0.98
N VAL A 206 -7.00 1.49 1.84
CA VAL A 206 -5.90 1.04 2.70
C VAL A 206 -5.97 1.71 4.06
N LYS A 207 -5.73 0.91 5.10
CA LYS A 207 -5.55 1.37 6.46
C LYS A 207 -4.25 0.77 7.02
N CYS A 208 -3.28 1.62 7.37
CA CYS A 208 -2.08 1.11 8.03
C CYS A 208 -1.31 2.15 8.84
N ASP A 209 -0.48 1.74 9.79
CA ASP A 209 0.30 2.71 10.57
C ASP A 209 1.31 3.46 9.69
N THR A 210 2.11 2.74 8.89
CA THR A 210 3.14 3.35 8.03
C THR A 210 3.06 2.82 6.61
N MET A 211 3.07 3.75 5.65
CA MET A 211 3.15 3.46 4.22
C MET A 211 4.35 4.17 3.58
N ASN A 212 5.24 3.40 2.96
CA ASN A 212 6.37 3.91 2.18
C ASN A 212 6.34 3.31 0.76
N VAL A 213 6.14 4.16 -0.24
CA VAL A 213 6.06 3.75 -1.65
C VAL A 213 7.11 4.52 -2.44
N GLY A 214 8.05 3.81 -3.06
CA GLY A 214 9.15 4.42 -3.81
C GLY A 214 8.71 5.10 -5.11
N GLY A 215 7.61 4.64 -5.72
CA GLY A 215 7.05 5.17 -6.96
C GLY A 215 5.75 5.92 -6.76
N ASN A 216 4.76 5.64 -7.62
CA ASN A 216 3.45 6.29 -7.59
C ASN A 216 2.43 5.52 -6.77
N VAL A 217 1.48 6.25 -6.18
CA VAL A 217 0.32 5.68 -5.50
C VAL A 217 -0.96 6.03 -6.26
N LEU A 218 -1.77 5.03 -6.59
CA LEU A 218 -3.13 5.22 -7.09
C LEU A 218 -4.11 4.52 -6.16
N ALA A 219 -4.92 5.29 -5.43
CA ALA A 219 -5.98 4.77 -4.58
C ALA A 219 -7.35 5.16 -5.15
N LYS A 220 -8.21 4.17 -5.45
CA LYS A 220 -9.58 4.49 -5.91
C LYS A 220 -10.46 5.04 -4.79
N GLY A 221 -10.17 4.67 -3.56
CA GLY A 221 -10.88 5.07 -2.36
C GLY A 221 -9.97 5.80 -1.37
N LYS A 222 -10.33 5.65 -0.09
CA LYS A 222 -9.69 6.34 1.02
C LYS A 222 -8.37 5.69 1.44
N ILE A 223 -7.40 6.53 1.80
CA ILE A 223 -6.15 6.17 2.48
C ILE A 223 -6.26 6.65 3.93
N GLU A 224 -6.12 5.72 4.89
CA GLU A 224 -6.05 6.00 6.33
C GLU A 224 -4.70 5.53 6.89
N VAL A 225 -3.75 6.43 7.12
CA VAL A 225 -2.42 6.03 7.57
C VAL A 225 -1.83 6.96 8.61
N ASP A 226 -0.98 6.50 9.54
CA ASP A 226 -0.32 7.45 10.45
C ASP A 226 0.78 8.23 9.70
N GLU A 227 1.73 7.51 9.11
CA GLU A 227 2.81 8.07 8.28
C GLU A 227 2.68 7.67 6.81
N LEU A 228 2.62 8.65 5.91
CA LEU A 228 2.60 8.46 4.46
C LEU A 228 3.84 9.05 3.79
N LYS A 229 4.64 8.21 3.13
CA LYS A 229 5.81 8.61 2.33
C LYS A 229 5.68 8.07 0.90
N VAL A 230 5.67 8.96 -0.09
CA VAL A 230 5.57 8.61 -1.51
C VAL A 230 6.70 9.27 -2.31
N GLY A 231 7.44 8.44 -3.03
CA GLY A 231 8.66 8.84 -3.75
C GLY A 231 8.41 9.63 -5.03
N SER A 232 7.22 9.52 -5.62
CA SER A 232 6.79 10.31 -6.79
C SER A 232 5.46 11.02 -6.52
N SER A 233 4.39 10.64 -7.24
CA SER A 233 3.08 11.29 -7.18
C SER A 233 2.01 10.34 -6.64
N MET A 234 0.94 10.89 -6.08
CA MET A 234 -0.22 10.13 -5.62
C MET A 234 -1.55 10.71 -6.10
N GLU A 235 -2.47 9.82 -6.46
CA GLU A 235 -3.87 10.13 -6.78
C GLU A 235 -4.81 9.30 -5.90
N CYS A 236 -5.79 9.94 -5.26
CA CYS A 236 -6.69 9.27 -4.31
C CYS A 236 -8.08 9.94 -4.20
N ALA A 237 -9.03 9.26 -3.56
CA ALA A 237 -10.29 9.89 -3.18
C ALA A 237 -10.09 10.83 -1.98
N ASP A 238 -9.81 10.28 -0.80
CA ASP A 238 -9.57 11.02 0.44
C ASP A 238 -8.28 10.53 1.11
N ILE A 239 -7.61 11.42 1.84
CA ILE A 239 -6.45 11.10 2.69
C ILE A 239 -6.77 11.50 4.13
N ASN A 240 -6.59 10.58 5.06
CA ASN A 240 -6.50 10.89 6.48
C ASN A 240 -5.17 10.36 7.00
N ALA A 241 -4.32 11.26 7.48
CA ALA A 241 -3.05 10.87 8.08
C ALA A 241 -2.61 11.70 9.28
N ASN A 242 -1.49 11.33 9.89
CA ASN A 242 -0.78 12.22 10.79
C ASN A 242 0.28 13.02 10.04
N GLU A 243 1.16 12.35 9.30
CA GLU A 243 2.17 13.01 8.46
C GLU A 243 2.08 12.55 7.00
N ILE A 244 2.25 13.51 6.08
CA ILE A 244 2.25 13.25 4.63
C ILE A 244 3.50 13.87 4.01
N ILE A 245 4.31 13.05 3.35
CA ILE A 245 5.48 13.47 2.58
C ILE A 245 5.41 12.88 1.19
N VAL A 246 5.30 13.74 0.17
CA VAL A 246 5.22 13.34 -1.23
C VAL A 246 6.20 14.16 -2.05
N ASN A 247 7.11 13.51 -2.77
CA ASN A 247 8.20 14.22 -3.45
C ASN A 247 7.73 15.07 -4.64
N GLU A 248 6.65 14.68 -5.32
CA GLU A 248 6.17 15.41 -6.51
C GLU A 248 4.79 16.00 -6.28
N SER A 249 3.72 15.20 -6.41
CA SER A 249 2.36 15.73 -6.41
C SER A 249 1.32 14.87 -5.71
N ILE A 250 0.33 15.53 -5.13
CA ILE A 250 -0.88 14.93 -4.58
C ILE A 250 -2.08 15.46 -5.37
N LYS A 251 -2.92 14.54 -5.87
CA LYS A 251 -4.27 14.87 -6.37
C LYS A 251 -5.32 14.07 -5.60
N SER A 252 -6.18 14.77 -4.89
CA SER A 252 -7.31 14.21 -4.16
C SER A 252 -8.62 14.70 -4.75
N LEU A 253 -9.54 13.76 -5.03
CA LEU A 253 -10.92 14.08 -5.44
C LEU A 253 -11.79 14.55 -4.27
N GLY A 254 -11.27 14.50 -3.05
CA GLY A 254 -11.98 14.77 -1.82
C GLY A 254 -11.13 15.61 -0.86
N LYS A 255 -11.09 15.20 0.41
CA LYS A 255 -10.38 15.91 1.46
C LYS A 255 -8.97 15.34 1.68
N VAL A 256 -8.07 16.23 2.09
CA VAL A 256 -6.75 15.86 2.60
C VAL A 256 -6.65 16.35 4.04
N VAL A 257 -6.71 15.43 4.99
CA VAL A 257 -6.66 15.72 6.42
C VAL A 257 -5.40 15.11 6.99
N ALA A 258 -4.55 15.94 7.60
CA ALA A 258 -3.41 15.52 8.39
C ALA A 258 -3.53 16.08 9.82
N THR A 259 -3.21 15.30 10.85
CA THR A 259 -3.10 15.89 12.21
C THR A 259 -1.80 16.65 12.41
N GLY A 260 -0.75 16.29 11.68
CA GLY A 260 0.58 16.91 11.64
C GLY A 260 0.85 17.62 10.31
N ASP A 261 2.05 17.41 9.78
CA ASP A 261 2.56 18.17 8.64
C ASP A 261 2.28 17.50 7.29
N ILE A 262 2.05 18.33 6.27
CA ILE A 262 1.95 17.93 4.86
C ILE A 262 3.07 18.63 4.09
N ARG A 263 3.98 17.85 3.49
CA ARG A 263 5.07 18.35 2.64
C ARG A 263 4.97 17.74 1.24
N VAL A 264 4.86 18.61 0.25
CA VAL A 264 4.75 18.20 -1.16
C VAL A 264 5.76 18.96 -2.00
N GLY A 265 6.56 18.25 -2.80
CA GLY A 265 7.64 18.89 -3.55
C GLY A 265 7.15 19.86 -4.63
N GLU A 266 6.05 19.55 -5.34
CA GLU A 266 5.52 20.41 -6.40
C GLU A 266 4.09 20.86 -6.15
N LEU A 267 3.11 19.96 -6.26
CA LEU A 267 1.69 20.31 -6.34
C LEU A 267 0.86 19.51 -5.34
N ILE A 268 0.05 20.19 -4.55
CA ILE A 268 -1.09 19.57 -3.87
C ILE A 268 -2.40 20.14 -4.42
N SER A 269 -3.28 19.26 -4.89
CA SER A 269 -4.61 19.59 -5.39
C SER A 269 -5.66 18.74 -4.69
N ALA A 270 -6.62 19.38 -4.04
CA ALA A 270 -7.78 18.72 -3.44
C ALA A 270 -9.07 19.38 -3.94
N ASP A 271 -10.02 18.60 -4.46
CA ASP A 271 -11.34 19.15 -4.82
C ASP A 271 -12.13 19.58 -3.57
N GLY A 272 -11.81 18.99 -2.42
CA GLY A 272 -12.35 19.32 -1.10
C GLY A 272 -11.46 20.25 -0.27
N GLU A 273 -11.36 19.92 1.01
CA GLU A 273 -10.73 20.74 2.05
C GLU A 273 -9.37 20.15 2.42
N ILE A 274 -8.39 21.02 2.67
CA ILE A 274 -7.09 20.63 3.23
C ILE A 274 -7.02 21.10 4.68
N GLU A 275 -6.86 20.18 5.61
CA GLU A 275 -6.74 20.45 7.05
C GLU A 275 -5.45 19.86 7.58
N CYS A 276 -4.58 20.67 8.19
CA CYS A 276 -3.31 20.19 8.75
C CYS A 276 -2.73 21.10 9.84
N ASN A 277 -1.61 20.68 10.42
CA ASN A 277 -0.80 21.55 11.27
C ASN A 277 0.01 22.54 10.42
N THR A 278 0.83 22.01 9.51
CA THR A 278 1.65 22.76 8.57
C THR A 278 1.44 22.22 7.16
N LEU A 279 1.30 23.11 6.18
CA LEU A 279 1.28 22.76 4.76
C LEU A 279 2.41 23.45 4.01
N GLU A 280 3.27 22.67 3.38
CA GLU A 280 4.36 23.15 2.52
C GLU A 280 4.21 22.53 1.12
N ALA A 281 4.10 23.38 0.10
CA ALA A 281 4.17 22.95 -1.30
C ALA A 281 5.19 23.78 -2.08
N GLY A 282 6.13 23.09 -2.73
CA GLY A 282 7.24 23.76 -3.43
C GLY A 282 6.81 24.58 -4.65
N SER A 283 5.66 24.29 -5.27
CA SER A 283 5.12 25.08 -6.38
C SER A 283 3.66 25.51 -6.18
N GLU A 284 2.70 24.60 -6.11
CA GLU A 284 1.28 24.93 -6.21
C GLU A 284 0.43 24.28 -5.13
N ILE A 285 -0.54 25.04 -4.62
CA ILE A 285 -1.59 24.56 -3.72
C ILE A 285 -2.93 24.93 -4.34
N ARG A 286 -3.79 23.95 -4.54
CA ARG A 286 -5.16 24.12 -5.04
C ARG A 286 -6.12 23.38 -4.13
N ALA A 287 -7.10 24.11 -3.58
CA ALA A 287 -8.12 23.49 -2.74
C ALA A 287 -9.44 24.25 -2.81
N ARG A 288 -10.54 23.65 -2.36
CA ARG A 288 -11.73 24.46 -2.05
C ARG A 288 -11.45 25.41 -0.89
N MET A 289 -10.78 24.91 0.14
CA MET A 289 -10.49 25.62 1.39
C MET A 289 -9.27 24.99 2.06
N ILE A 290 -8.49 25.82 2.76
CA ILE A 290 -7.31 25.37 3.50
C ILE A 290 -7.39 25.89 4.93
N THR A 291 -7.21 25.00 5.90
CA THR A 291 -7.06 25.34 7.31
C THR A 291 -5.78 24.71 7.85
N CYS A 292 -4.78 25.54 8.13
CA CYS A 292 -3.56 25.13 8.81
C CYS A 292 -3.57 25.70 10.24
N ARG A 293 -3.11 24.94 11.23
CA ARG A 293 -2.99 25.45 12.61
C ARG A 293 -1.80 26.39 12.76
N MET A 294 -0.67 26.07 12.13
CA MET A 294 0.57 26.81 12.23
C MET A 294 0.90 27.52 10.92
N ASN A 295 1.46 26.80 9.95
CA ASN A 295 2.09 27.39 8.78
C ASN A 295 1.43 26.95 7.48
N LEU A 296 1.35 27.87 6.52
CA LEU A 296 1.00 27.61 5.14
C LEU A 296 2.07 28.25 4.23
N GLU A 297 2.80 27.42 3.49
CA GLU A 297 3.83 27.85 2.56
C GLU A 297 3.51 27.41 1.13
N SER A 298 3.41 28.38 0.22
CA SER A 298 3.22 28.12 -1.22
C SER A 298 4.32 28.79 -2.03
N GLY A 299 4.98 28.01 -2.90
CA GLY A 299 6.05 28.49 -3.75
C GLY A 299 5.61 29.49 -4.83
N LYS A 300 4.61 29.13 -5.64
CA LYS A 300 4.23 29.86 -6.88
C LYS A 300 2.73 30.12 -7.02
N VAL A 301 1.86 29.22 -6.56
CA VAL A 301 0.41 29.38 -6.70
C VAL A 301 -0.30 28.94 -5.43
N LEU A 302 -1.18 29.80 -4.93
CA LEU A 302 -2.16 29.45 -3.91
C LEU A 302 -3.54 29.77 -4.45
N HIS A 303 -4.30 28.74 -4.80
CA HIS A 303 -5.64 28.89 -5.36
C HIS A 303 -6.66 28.25 -4.43
N THR A 304 -7.59 29.07 -3.94
CA THR A 304 -8.70 28.62 -3.11
C THR A 304 -10.03 29.19 -3.58
N GLN A 305 -11.10 28.41 -3.41
CA GLN A 305 -12.46 28.88 -3.75
C GLN A 305 -13.10 29.65 -2.58
N LYS A 306 -12.92 29.17 -1.35
CA LYS A 306 -13.50 29.74 -0.12
C LYS A 306 -12.49 30.49 0.73
N GLY A 307 -11.21 30.19 0.58
CA GLY A 307 -10.12 30.87 1.28
C GLY A 307 -9.11 29.95 1.94
N ALA A 308 -8.03 30.54 2.46
CA ALA A 308 -7.00 29.86 3.24
C ALA A 308 -6.78 30.55 4.59
N LYS A 309 -6.63 29.76 5.66
CA LYS A 309 -6.39 30.25 7.02
C LYS A 309 -5.19 29.53 7.65
N ALA A 310 -4.25 30.28 8.22
CA ALA A 310 -3.13 29.77 9.02
C ALA A 310 -2.65 30.82 10.04
N SER A 311 -1.91 30.44 11.09
CA SER A 311 -1.25 31.44 11.94
C SER A 311 -0.15 32.20 11.17
N MET A 312 0.63 31.50 10.35
CA MET A 312 1.61 32.10 9.46
C MET A 312 1.37 31.67 8.01
N ILE A 313 1.29 32.64 7.09
CA ILE A 313 1.25 32.38 5.65
C ILE A 313 2.50 32.97 5.01
N ILE A 314 3.28 32.12 4.33
CA ILE A 314 4.47 32.53 3.57
C ILE A 314 4.22 32.26 2.09
N LEU A 315 4.27 33.33 1.31
CA LEU A 315 4.13 33.26 -0.14
C LEU A 315 5.48 33.45 -0.81
N GLY A 316 5.87 32.48 -1.64
CA GLY A 316 7.12 32.46 -2.38
C GLY A 316 7.23 33.56 -3.44
N LYS A 317 8.39 33.65 -4.09
CA LYS A 317 8.66 34.69 -5.10
C LYS A 317 7.71 34.55 -6.28
N ASN A 318 7.14 35.66 -6.73
CA ASN A 318 6.17 35.72 -7.82
C ASN A 318 4.94 34.83 -7.59
N CYS A 319 4.59 34.54 -6.33
CA CYS A 319 3.42 33.72 -6.03
C CYS A 319 2.13 34.45 -6.41
N SER A 320 1.22 33.74 -7.07
CA SER A 320 -0.12 34.22 -7.42
C SER A 320 -1.15 33.61 -6.47
N VAL A 321 -1.90 34.46 -5.79
CA VAL A 321 -2.93 34.05 -4.83
C VAL A 321 -4.31 34.43 -5.32
N THR A 322 -5.20 33.44 -5.42
CA THR A 322 -6.62 33.60 -5.74
C THR A 322 -7.46 33.03 -4.60
N GLY A 323 -8.48 33.77 -4.21
CA GLY A 323 -9.26 33.51 -3.00
C GLY A 323 -8.74 34.29 -1.78
N PRO A 324 -9.59 34.51 -0.77
CA PRO A 324 -9.23 35.29 0.41
C PRO A 324 -8.28 34.51 1.32
N ILE A 325 -7.31 35.19 1.92
CA ILE A 325 -6.38 34.59 2.89
C ILE A 325 -6.45 35.27 4.26
N TYR A 326 -6.30 34.49 5.33
CA TYR A 326 -6.21 34.97 6.71
C TYR A 326 -4.99 34.40 7.42
N GLY A 327 -4.21 35.26 8.07
CA GLY A 327 -3.30 34.78 9.11
C GLY A 327 -2.80 35.82 10.10
N ASP A 328 -2.32 35.35 11.25
CA ASP A 328 -1.74 36.23 12.27
C ASP A 328 -0.53 36.97 11.67
N GLN A 329 0.29 36.25 10.91
CA GLN A 329 1.36 36.83 10.12
C GLN A 329 1.27 36.39 8.66
N VAL A 330 1.22 37.36 7.74
CA VAL A 330 1.23 37.10 6.30
C VAL A 330 2.47 37.75 5.68
N VAL A 331 3.29 36.94 5.01
CA VAL A 331 4.57 37.36 4.42
C VAL A 331 4.54 37.17 2.91
N PHE A 332 4.57 38.27 2.18
CA PHE A 332 4.69 38.27 0.73
C PHE A 332 6.16 38.38 0.36
N SER A 333 6.68 37.39 -0.36
CA SER A 333 7.99 37.52 -1.01
C SER A 333 7.93 38.48 -2.20
N ARG A 334 9.08 38.72 -2.84
CA ARG A 334 9.16 39.62 -4.00
C ARG A 334 8.18 39.16 -5.10
N GLY A 335 7.43 40.10 -5.68
CA GLY A 335 6.61 39.82 -6.86
C GLY A 335 5.24 39.18 -6.60
N VAL A 336 4.88 38.93 -5.33
CA VAL A 336 3.60 38.29 -4.97
C VAL A 336 2.41 39.15 -5.39
N GLN A 337 1.37 38.48 -5.91
CA GLN A 337 0.09 39.10 -6.26
C GLN A 337 -1.02 38.35 -5.53
N ALA A 338 -1.83 39.06 -4.76
CA ALA A 338 -2.94 38.48 -4.02
C ALA A 338 -4.25 39.24 -4.25
N GLU A 339 -5.36 38.56 -4.06
CA GLU A 339 -6.68 39.19 -4.02
C GLU A 339 -6.92 39.85 -2.66
N ASP A 340 -7.61 39.17 -1.74
CA ASP A 340 -8.07 39.75 -0.48
C ASP A 340 -7.27 39.17 0.68
N VAL A 341 -6.65 40.06 1.45
CA VAL A 341 -5.73 39.70 2.54
C VAL A 341 -6.26 40.19 3.87
N TYR A 342 -6.40 39.27 4.81
CA TYR A 342 -6.76 39.54 6.20
C TYR A 342 -5.58 39.14 7.07
N ALA A 343 -5.09 40.06 7.91
CA ALA A 343 -3.95 39.72 8.76
C ALA A 343 -3.91 40.49 10.09
N ILE A 344 -3.21 39.96 11.09
CA ILE A 344 -2.77 40.82 12.18
C ILE A 344 -1.55 41.61 11.69
N ILE A 345 -0.54 40.92 11.17
CA ILE A 345 0.67 41.54 10.64
C ILE A 345 0.85 41.15 9.17
N LEU A 346 0.89 42.15 8.29
CA LEU A 346 1.18 41.97 6.87
C LEU A 346 2.55 42.55 6.50
N HIS A 347 3.41 41.71 5.92
CA HIS A 347 4.69 42.12 5.34
C HIS A 347 4.69 41.96 3.82
N MET A 348 4.65 43.07 3.11
CA MET A 348 4.70 43.15 1.66
C MET A 348 6.11 43.52 1.18
N LYS A 349 6.91 42.55 0.71
CA LYS A 349 8.25 42.82 0.13
C LYS A 349 8.15 43.52 -1.24
N ASN A 350 9.30 43.76 -1.88
CA ASN A 350 9.38 44.52 -3.13
C ASN A 350 8.50 43.96 -4.25
N ASP A 351 7.97 44.85 -5.08
CA ASP A 351 7.23 44.51 -6.30
C ASP A 351 5.96 43.67 -6.05
N THR A 352 5.31 43.83 -4.89
CA THR A 352 4.12 43.04 -4.51
C THR A 352 2.80 43.80 -4.73
N SER A 353 1.70 43.08 -4.85
CA SER A 353 0.37 43.72 -4.91
C SER A 353 -0.72 42.90 -4.22
N ALA A 354 -1.70 43.61 -3.66
CA ALA A 354 -2.94 43.04 -3.15
C ALA A 354 -4.15 43.82 -3.72
N ARG A 355 -5.29 43.15 -3.91
CA ARG A 355 -6.56 43.82 -4.24
C ARG A 355 -7.10 44.52 -3.00
N ASN A 356 -7.47 43.79 -1.96
CA ASN A 356 -7.95 44.37 -0.71
C ASN A 356 -7.07 43.92 0.46
N VAL A 357 -6.84 44.81 1.42
CA VAL A 357 -6.07 44.52 2.64
C VAL A 357 -6.84 44.98 3.87
N TYR A 358 -6.96 44.07 4.84
CA TYR A 358 -7.59 44.30 6.13
C TYR A 358 -6.62 43.81 7.21
N ALA A 359 -5.84 44.72 7.81
CA ALA A 359 -4.80 44.28 8.75
C ALA A 359 -4.53 45.21 9.94
N ASP A 360 -4.12 44.66 11.07
CA ASP A 360 -3.76 45.48 12.25
C ASP A 360 -2.52 46.33 11.97
N GLU A 361 -1.48 45.70 11.40
CA GLU A 361 -0.19 46.30 11.08
C GLU A 361 0.24 45.96 9.64
N ILE A 362 0.63 46.97 8.87
CA ILE A 362 1.05 46.79 7.48
C ILE A 362 2.46 47.35 7.29
N THR A 363 3.39 46.51 6.85
CA THR A 363 4.71 46.93 6.37
C THR A 363 4.80 46.67 4.88
N MET A 364 5.03 47.71 4.11
CA MET A 364 5.25 47.61 2.67
C MET A 364 6.68 48.00 2.31
N TRP A 365 7.18 47.45 1.20
CA TRP A 365 8.50 47.79 0.64
C TRP A 365 8.36 48.35 -0.79
N LYS A 366 9.48 48.62 -1.47
CA LYS A 366 9.52 49.38 -2.74
C LYS A 366 8.60 48.77 -3.81
N ASN A 367 7.93 49.63 -4.59
CA ASN A 367 7.02 49.26 -5.69
C ASN A 367 5.83 48.37 -5.28
N SER A 368 5.50 48.30 -3.99
CA SER A 368 4.32 47.56 -3.54
C SER A 368 3.05 48.39 -3.72
N SER A 369 1.93 47.71 -3.99
CA SER A 369 0.65 48.40 -4.21
C SER A 369 -0.55 47.71 -3.58
N ILE A 370 -1.54 48.51 -3.17
CA ILE A 370 -2.88 48.05 -2.79
C ILE A 370 -3.87 48.76 -3.72
N LYS A 371 -4.60 47.97 -4.52
CA LYS A 371 -5.43 48.49 -5.62
C LYS A 371 -6.87 48.82 -5.21
N GLY A 372 -7.33 48.22 -4.12
CA GLY A 372 -8.69 48.34 -3.61
C GLY A 372 -8.70 48.88 -2.19
N LYS A 373 -9.57 48.32 -1.36
CA LYS A 373 -9.76 48.79 0.02
C LYS A 373 -8.55 48.43 0.88
N CYS A 374 -8.10 49.41 1.65
CA CYS A 374 -7.08 49.24 2.67
C CYS A 374 -7.63 49.72 4.02
N LEU A 375 -7.95 48.79 4.93
CA LEU A 375 -8.41 49.10 6.29
C LEU A 375 -7.37 48.62 7.30
N TYR A 376 -7.05 49.46 8.29
CA TYR A 376 -6.07 49.11 9.30
C TYR A 376 -6.40 49.61 10.72
N ARG A 377 -5.86 48.96 11.76
CA ARG A 377 -6.13 49.33 13.17
C ARG A 377 -5.01 50.09 13.86
N HIS A 378 -3.76 49.74 13.63
CA HIS A 378 -2.63 50.36 14.33
C HIS A 378 -1.86 51.31 13.44
N TRP A 379 -1.07 50.77 12.48
CA TRP A 379 -0.17 51.57 11.66
C TRP A 379 0.11 50.95 10.29
N ILE A 380 0.51 51.81 9.35
CA ILE A 380 1.08 51.46 8.05
C ILE A 380 2.48 52.05 7.98
N ARG A 381 3.50 51.22 7.71
CA ARG A 381 4.86 51.67 7.42
C ARG A 381 5.14 51.52 5.93
N SER A 382 5.41 52.65 5.30
CA SER A 382 5.70 52.75 3.87
C SER A 382 7.11 53.27 3.60
N MET A 383 7.87 52.57 2.74
CA MET A 383 9.08 53.07 2.08
C MET A 383 8.76 53.80 0.76
N ASN A 384 9.74 54.52 0.21
CA ASN A 384 9.60 55.28 -1.03
C ASN A 384 9.08 54.42 -2.22
N GLY A 385 8.16 55.00 -3.02
CA GLY A 385 7.67 54.42 -4.28
C GLY A 385 6.42 53.54 -4.18
N MET A 386 5.61 53.70 -3.13
CA MET A 386 4.35 52.96 -2.97
C MET A 386 3.16 53.63 -3.63
N LYS A 387 2.18 52.79 -3.98
CA LYS A 387 0.91 53.23 -4.57
C LYS A 387 -0.26 52.61 -3.80
N MET A 388 -1.17 53.45 -3.35
CA MET A 388 -2.46 53.03 -2.82
C MET A 388 -3.54 53.79 -3.59
N ASP A 389 -4.50 53.07 -4.13
CA ASP A 389 -5.59 53.68 -4.91
C ASP A 389 -6.63 54.32 -3.97
N ASP A 390 -6.81 53.76 -2.77
CA ASP A 390 -7.52 54.36 -1.63
C ASP A 390 -6.49 54.73 -0.54
N ILE A 391 -6.59 55.91 0.07
CA ILE A 391 -5.58 56.49 0.99
C ILE A 391 -5.38 55.66 2.27
N GLY A 392 -6.09 54.55 2.43
CA GLY A 392 -6.04 53.68 3.60
C GLY A 392 -6.82 54.30 4.76
N LYS A 393 -7.80 53.56 5.28
CA LYS A 393 -8.67 54.06 6.34
C LYS A 393 -8.38 53.34 7.65
N LYS A 394 -7.97 54.12 8.67
CA LYS A 394 -7.88 53.60 10.04
C LYS A 394 -9.28 53.32 10.59
N VAL A 395 -9.49 52.15 11.17
CA VAL A 395 -10.78 51.69 11.73
C VAL A 395 -10.60 51.12 13.13
N GLU A 396 -11.67 51.04 13.91
CA GLU A 396 -11.65 50.39 15.23
C GLU A 396 -11.80 48.86 15.12
N LYS A 397 -12.68 48.41 14.21
CA LYS A 397 -12.95 46.99 13.93
C LYS A 397 -12.70 46.70 12.45
N LEU A 398 -11.94 45.63 12.16
CA LEU A 398 -11.75 45.12 10.81
C LEU A 398 -12.95 44.26 10.38
N PRO A 399 -13.21 44.13 9.06
CA PRO A 399 -14.17 43.16 8.56
C PRO A 399 -13.80 41.73 9.00
N GLU A 400 -14.81 40.91 9.24
CA GLU A 400 -14.60 39.49 9.54
C GLU A 400 -14.13 38.75 8.28
N PHE A 401 -13.29 37.74 8.48
CA PHE A 401 -12.85 36.87 7.39
C PHE A 401 -14.07 36.14 6.81
N PRO A 402 -14.22 36.02 5.48
CA PRO A 402 -15.41 35.43 4.83
C PRO A 402 -15.58 33.91 5.02
N PHE A 403 -14.91 33.34 6.03
CA PHE A 403 -14.98 31.93 6.41
C PHE A 403 -15.06 31.78 7.93
#